data_AF-A0A4S8JXL7-F1
#
_entry.id   AF-A0A4S8JXL7-F1
#
_cell.length_a   1.000
_cell.length_b   1.000
_cell.length_c   1.000
_cell.angle_alpha   90.00
_cell.angle_beta   90.00
_cell.angle_gamma   90.00
#
_symmetry.space_group_name_H-M   'P 1'
#
loop_
_entity.id
_entity.type
_entity.pdbx_description
1 polymer ?
#
loop_
_entity_poly.entity_id
_entity_poly.type
_entity_poly.pdbx_seq_one_letter_code
_entity_poly.pdbx_strand_id
1 'polypeptide(L)'
;MTLSALCFAPTTSPFSPLRSSCLHGAPLRLPTSLATRPRRHLCATRTAPNVSPSAFWSLQELHLDEKEAEALFLQHPELELAPPESLRSRVLALQSVGIDDLSLRRTVARRPEILSAPEFGPFLEFVRDELKGLKPAKLERLLTTTHPEFLTGIAARVTRLMEHGVPGEKLGHLLNHVHIRKVFCERPLKDLEEMILFLKRFSWPDLVIRRPMILNLDLHDQLIPRVEFLAELGGGDEAAAAALIAKLPALLSYTVEHFESHLEFWRSVGLSDEELFKIALVYPNIFSVSKERKLGPRVEFLRQCGMDAEDIFRFLVKAPLYVSLSFKDNLSKKLTFLVKLGYKHRTRELAWAVGATTRTSCENMQRVVGLFFSYGLSCEDVLAMSKKHPQVLQYNHASLEKKMEFLIGYMERDVGEILVFPAFLGYKLDDRIKKRYEIKREVRGKGMSLNKLLSVSTDRFY
;
A
#
# COMPACT_ATOMS: atom_id res chain seq x y z
N MET A 1 -25.25 34.01 23.28
CA MET A 1 -26.47 33.46 22.67
C MET A 1 -26.16 32.07 22.14
N THR A 2 -26.73 31.07 22.79
CA THR A 2 -26.49 29.63 22.62
C THR A 2 -27.21 29.10 21.37
N LEU A 3 -26.48 28.42 20.49
CA LEU A 3 -27.03 27.78 19.29
C LEU A 3 -27.42 26.33 19.62
N SER A 4 -28.73 26.10 19.64
CA SER A 4 -29.38 24.81 19.81
C SER A 4 -29.23 23.93 18.56
N ALA A 5 -29.13 22.62 18.82
CA ALA A 5 -29.08 21.55 17.85
C ALA A 5 -30.39 21.41 17.06
N LEU A 6 -30.27 21.15 15.76
CA LEU A 6 -31.36 20.63 14.92
C LEU A 6 -30.98 19.24 14.42
N CYS A 7 -31.63 18.25 15.05
CA CYS A 7 -31.72 16.87 14.60
C CYS A 7 -32.52 16.81 13.30
N PHE A 8 -32.02 16.10 12.29
CA PHE A 8 -32.81 15.66 11.14
C PHE A 8 -33.06 14.15 11.25
N ALA A 9 -34.34 13.79 11.23
CA ALA A 9 -34.82 12.42 11.13
C ALA A 9 -34.59 11.85 9.72
N PRO A 10 -34.41 10.52 9.57
CA PRO A 10 -34.19 9.87 8.29
C PRO A 10 -35.51 9.58 7.58
N THR A 11 -35.61 9.98 6.31
CA THR A 11 -36.70 9.55 5.42
C THR A 11 -36.41 8.15 4.87
N THR A 12 -37.35 7.25 5.14
CA THR A 12 -37.44 5.89 4.63
C THR A 12 -37.99 5.89 3.21
N SER A 13 -37.42 5.07 2.32
CA SER A 13 -38.17 4.50 1.20
C SER A 13 -37.72 3.06 0.94
N PRO A 14 -38.63 2.15 0.54
CA PRO A 14 -38.39 0.72 0.56
C PRO A 14 -38.03 0.19 -0.83
N PHE A 15 -37.02 -0.69 -0.91
CA PHE A 15 -36.84 -1.55 -2.07
C PHE A 15 -36.85 -3.01 -1.61
N SER A 16 -37.98 -3.67 -1.87
CA SER A 16 -38.13 -5.12 -1.78
C SER A 16 -37.74 -5.76 -3.12
N PRO A 17 -37.20 -7.00 -3.13
CA PRO A 17 -36.78 -7.69 -4.34
C PRO A 17 -37.94 -8.45 -4.97
N LEU A 18 -38.09 -8.34 -6.29
CA LEU A 18 -39.03 -9.15 -7.07
C LEU A 18 -38.43 -10.54 -7.33
N ARG A 19 -39.11 -11.57 -6.80
CA ARG A 19 -39.08 -12.95 -7.30
C ARG A 19 -40.01 -13.06 -8.50
N SER A 20 -39.56 -13.72 -9.56
CA SER A 20 -40.46 -14.38 -10.52
C SER A 20 -39.86 -15.72 -10.96
N SER A 21 -40.68 -16.75 -10.78
CA SER A 21 -40.42 -18.17 -11.00
C SER A 21 -40.65 -18.60 -12.46
N CYS A 22 -39.80 -19.54 -12.87
CA CYS A 22 -40.04 -20.76 -13.67
C CYS A 22 -40.92 -20.72 -14.93
N LEU A 23 -40.38 -21.29 -16.03
CA LEU A 23 -40.97 -22.36 -16.87
C LEU A 23 -39.82 -22.97 -17.72
N HIS A 24 -39.39 -24.19 -17.41
CA HIS A 24 -39.67 -25.45 -18.15
C HIS A 24 -38.91 -25.63 -19.48
N GLY A 25 -38.00 -26.62 -19.49
CA GLY A 25 -37.36 -27.18 -20.68
C GLY A 25 -36.54 -28.43 -20.28
N ALA A 26 -37.07 -29.61 -20.62
CA ALA A 26 -36.71 -30.93 -20.09
C ALA A 26 -35.31 -31.46 -20.47
N PRO A 27 -34.76 -32.42 -19.68
CA PRO A 27 -33.46 -33.04 -19.95
C PRO A 27 -33.58 -34.32 -20.81
N LEU A 28 -32.64 -34.46 -21.74
CA LEU A 28 -32.45 -35.65 -22.57
C LEU A 28 -31.96 -36.83 -21.72
N ARG A 29 -32.73 -37.93 -21.74
CA ARG A 29 -32.34 -39.27 -21.28
C ARG A 29 -31.74 -40.05 -22.44
N LEU A 30 -30.78 -40.94 -22.14
CA LEU A 30 -30.53 -42.28 -22.72
C LEU A 30 -29.25 -42.87 -22.03
N PRO A 31 -29.03 -44.19 -22.01
CA PRO A 31 -29.71 -45.15 -21.17
C PRO A 31 -28.76 -45.91 -20.20
N THR A 32 -29.33 -46.40 -19.11
CA THR A 32 -28.75 -47.37 -18.18
C THR A 32 -28.53 -48.73 -18.85
N SER A 33 -27.29 -49.18 -19.01
CA SER A 33 -26.97 -50.59 -19.27
C SER A 33 -26.65 -51.30 -17.95
N LEU A 34 -27.52 -52.24 -17.60
CA LEU A 34 -27.28 -53.29 -16.63
C LEU A 34 -26.08 -54.15 -17.09
N ALA A 35 -24.98 -54.09 -16.35
CA ALA A 35 -23.95 -55.11 -16.38
C ALA A 35 -23.71 -55.57 -14.94
N THR A 36 -24.30 -56.71 -14.64
CA THR A 36 -24.10 -57.58 -13.48
C THR A 36 -22.62 -57.69 -13.10
N ARG A 37 -22.24 -57.16 -11.93
CA ARG A 37 -20.97 -57.51 -11.28
C ARG A 37 -21.08 -58.93 -10.72
N PRO A 38 -20.13 -59.84 -11.01
CA PRO A 38 -20.14 -61.17 -10.42
C PRO A 38 -19.78 -61.06 -8.94
N ARG A 39 -20.61 -61.67 -8.08
CA ARG A 39 -20.24 -62.02 -6.71
C ARG A 39 -19.03 -62.98 -6.78
N ARG A 40 -17.84 -62.50 -6.45
CA ARG A 40 -16.75 -63.36 -5.99
C ARG A 40 -16.80 -63.40 -4.47
N HIS A 41 -17.57 -64.36 -3.94
CA HIS A 41 -17.21 -64.99 -2.69
C HIS A 41 -16.22 -66.11 -3.04
N LEU A 42 -14.99 -65.99 -2.54
CA LEU A 42 -14.20 -67.08 -1.98
C LEU A 42 -12.82 -66.53 -1.60
N CYS A 43 -12.69 -66.28 -0.30
CA CYS A 43 -11.57 -66.69 0.53
C CYS A 43 -10.19 -66.73 -0.15
N ALA A 44 -9.47 -65.61 -0.06
CA ALA A 44 -8.06 -65.66 0.28
C ALA A 44 -7.91 -64.72 1.47
N THR A 45 -7.72 -65.28 2.65
CA THR A 45 -7.18 -64.58 3.81
C THR A 45 -5.81 -64.02 3.42
N ARG A 46 -5.78 -62.81 2.84
CA ARG A 46 -4.64 -61.93 3.02
C ARG A 46 -4.73 -61.50 4.47
N THR A 47 -3.87 -62.08 5.29
CA THR A 47 -3.45 -61.51 6.56
C THR A 47 -3.40 -59.99 6.38
N ALA A 48 -4.16 -59.26 7.21
CA ALA A 48 -3.95 -57.83 7.36
C ALA A 48 -2.44 -57.66 7.63
N PRO A 49 -1.75 -56.72 6.95
CA PRO A 49 -0.41 -56.39 7.38
C PRO A 49 -0.54 -55.99 8.85
N ASN A 50 0.06 -56.76 9.74
CA ASN A 50 0.19 -56.38 11.14
C ASN A 50 1.10 -55.15 11.13
N VAL A 51 0.48 -53.96 11.06
CA VAL A 51 1.16 -52.69 11.31
C VAL A 51 1.88 -52.86 12.65
N SER A 52 3.21 -52.67 12.69
CA SER A 52 3.95 -52.95 13.92
C SER A 52 3.48 -52.01 15.04
N PRO A 53 3.35 -52.47 16.30
CA PRO A 53 2.98 -51.62 17.44
C PRO A 53 3.87 -50.37 17.55
N SER A 54 5.14 -50.47 17.16
CA SER A 54 6.10 -49.36 17.11
C SER A 54 5.76 -48.28 16.07
N ALA A 55 5.13 -48.63 14.95
CA ALA A 55 4.69 -47.67 13.93
C ALA A 55 3.50 -46.83 14.42
N PHE A 56 2.56 -47.41 15.19
CA PHE A 56 1.46 -46.66 15.80
C PHE A 56 1.95 -45.59 16.78
N TRP A 57 2.94 -45.90 17.61
CA TRP A 57 3.52 -44.94 18.55
C TRP A 57 4.19 -43.75 17.86
N SER A 58 4.65 -43.90 16.61
CA SER A 58 5.33 -42.83 15.88
C SER A 58 4.42 -41.66 15.49
N LEU A 59 3.10 -41.89 15.41
CA LEU A 59 2.10 -40.88 15.04
C LEU A 59 1.16 -40.52 16.20
N GLN A 60 1.49 -40.92 17.44
CA GLN A 60 0.66 -40.67 18.62
C GLN A 60 0.39 -39.16 18.84
N GLU A 61 1.36 -38.31 18.49
CA GLU A 61 1.25 -36.84 18.58
C GLU A 61 0.21 -36.25 17.61
N LEU A 62 -0.27 -37.02 16.62
CA LEU A 62 -1.40 -36.63 15.79
C LEU A 62 -2.75 -36.82 16.50
N HIS A 63 -2.77 -37.53 17.65
CA HIS A 63 -3.93 -38.06 18.37
C HIS A 63 -5.04 -38.66 17.49
N LEU A 64 -4.64 -39.38 16.44
CA LEU A 64 -5.53 -40.24 15.65
C LEU A 64 -6.04 -41.39 16.52
N ASP A 65 -7.27 -41.85 16.27
CA ASP A 65 -7.73 -43.09 16.87
C ASP A 65 -7.05 -44.31 16.21
N GLU A 66 -7.15 -45.48 16.84
CA GLU A 66 -6.47 -46.71 16.37
C GLU A 66 -6.92 -47.11 14.95
N LYS A 67 -8.20 -46.87 14.61
CA LYS A 67 -8.76 -47.20 13.29
C LYS A 67 -8.33 -46.18 12.22
N GLU A 68 -8.23 -44.91 12.58
CA GLU A 68 -7.73 -43.82 11.73
C GLU A 68 -6.26 -44.03 11.40
N ALA A 69 -5.45 -44.42 12.39
CA ALA A 69 -4.05 -44.75 12.21
C ALA A 69 -3.88 -46.01 11.32
N GLU A 70 -4.62 -47.09 11.60
CA GLU A 70 -4.64 -48.30 10.76
C GLU A 70 -5.01 -47.97 9.31
N ALA A 71 -6.07 -47.19 9.11
CA ALA A 71 -6.51 -46.79 7.77
C ALA A 71 -5.46 -45.96 7.04
N LEU A 72 -4.71 -45.10 7.74
CA LEU A 72 -3.65 -44.28 7.16
C LEU A 72 -2.48 -45.17 6.67
N PHE A 73 -1.97 -46.08 7.51
CA PHE A 73 -0.88 -46.99 7.12
C PHE A 73 -1.30 -47.96 6.00
N LEU A 74 -2.55 -48.44 6.02
CA LEU A 74 -3.10 -49.29 4.95
C LEU A 74 -3.21 -48.57 3.61
N GLN A 75 -3.58 -47.28 3.64
CA GLN A 75 -3.68 -46.45 2.42
C GLN A 75 -2.31 -45.97 1.93
N HIS A 76 -1.32 -45.89 2.84
CA HIS A 76 0.00 -45.30 2.58
C HIS A 76 1.15 -46.15 3.16
N PRO A 77 1.48 -47.29 2.50
CA PRO A 77 2.53 -48.21 2.95
C PRO A 77 3.93 -47.57 3.05
N GLU A 78 4.16 -46.47 2.33
CA GLU A 78 5.41 -45.69 2.40
C GLU A 78 5.74 -45.17 3.80
N LEU A 79 4.73 -45.03 4.67
CA LEU A 79 4.94 -44.63 6.07
C LEU A 79 5.54 -45.77 6.90
N GLU A 80 5.19 -47.04 6.62
CA GLU A 80 5.76 -48.19 7.35
C GLU A 80 7.25 -48.39 7.05
N LEU A 81 7.68 -47.98 5.85
CA LEU A 81 9.06 -48.07 5.41
C LEU A 81 9.96 -47.02 6.08
N ALA A 82 9.38 -45.97 6.67
CA ALA A 82 10.12 -44.91 7.34
C ALA A 82 10.41 -45.26 8.81
N PRO A 83 11.60 -44.91 9.36
CA PRO A 83 11.89 -45.14 10.78
C PRO A 83 10.88 -44.42 11.71
N PRO A 84 10.30 -45.11 12.71
CA PRO A 84 9.33 -44.52 13.66
C PRO A 84 9.79 -43.21 14.31
N GLU A 85 11.06 -43.14 14.73
CA GLU A 85 11.64 -41.93 15.33
C GLU A 85 11.74 -40.77 14.34
N SER A 86 11.92 -41.05 13.05
CA SER A 86 11.94 -40.03 12.00
C SER A 86 10.53 -39.48 11.73
N LEU A 87 9.51 -40.32 11.77
CA LEU A 87 8.11 -39.86 11.62
C LEU A 87 7.73 -38.97 12.81
N ARG A 88 8.03 -39.42 14.03
CA ARG A 88 7.77 -38.67 15.25
C ARG A 88 8.48 -37.32 15.28
N SER A 89 9.76 -37.28 14.93
CA SER A 89 10.54 -36.03 14.93
C SER A 89 10.00 -35.00 13.94
N ARG A 90 9.50 -35.44 12.77
CA ARG A 90 8.89 -34.55 11.77
C ARG A 90 7.54 -34.00 12.22
N VAL A 91 6.73 -34.81 12.89
CA VAL A 91 5.46 -34.38 13.48
C VAL A 91 5.70 -33.32 14.55
N LEU A 92 6.66 -33.56 15.46
CA LEU A 92 7.07 -32.59 16.47
C LEU A 92 7.67 -31.32 15.86
N ALA A 93 8.47 -31.45 14.79
CA ALA A 93 9.02 -30.30 14.07
C ALA A 93 7.93 -29.43 13.44
N LEU A 94 6.87 -30.04 12.89
CA LEU A 94 5.71 -29.33 12.35
C LEU A 94 4.96 -28.54 13.44
N GLN A 95 4.79 -29.12 14.63
CA GLN A 95 4.23 -28.42 15.78
C GLN A 95 5.12 -27.27 16.23
N SER A 96 6.45 -27.46 16.21
CA SER A 96 7.42 -26.43 16.62
C SER A 96 7.43 -25.19 15.70
N VAL A 97 7.07 -25.36 14.43
CA VAL A 97 6.88 -24.24 13.47
C VAL A 97 5.46 -23.67 13.50
N GLY A 98 4.63 -24.11 14.46
CA GLY A 98 3.34 -23.52 14.79
C GLY A 98 2.13 -24.11 14.05
N ILE A 99 2.26 -25.28 13.41
CA ILE A 99 1.11 -26.00 12.84
C ILE A 99 0.35 -26.71 13.97
N ASP A 100 -0.91 -26.35 14.17
CA ASP A 100 -1.76 -26.99 15.19
C ASP A 100 -2.15 -28.43 14.81
N ASP A 101 -2.55 -29.20 15.82
CA ASP A 101 -2.82 -30.64 15.67
C ASP A 101 -3.91 -30.93 14.64
N LEU A 102 -4.92 -30.07 14.54
CA LEU A 102 -6.02 -30.24 13.58
C LEU A 102 -5.55 -30.05 12.14
N SER A 103 -4.74 -29.01 11.91
CA SER A 103 -4.12 -28.69 10.62
C SER A 103 -3.10 -29.75 10.22
N LEU A 104 -2.37 -30.28 11.21
CA LEU A 104 -1.42 -31.36 11.03
C LEU A 104 -2.11 -32.66 10.61
N ARG A 105 -3.17 -33.08 11.31
CA ARG A 105 -4.00 -34.24 10.92
C ARG A 105 -4.52 -34.10 9.49
N ARG A 106 -5.07 -32.93 9.14
CA ARG A 106 -5.58 -32.68 7.79
C ARG A 106 -4.48 -32.75 6.73
N THR A 107 -3.30 -32.21 7.04
CA THR A 107 -2.16 -32.22 6.13
C THR A 107 -1.69 -33.65 5.91
N VAL A 108 -1.48 -34.42 6.97
CA VAL A 108 -1.03 -35.82 6.89
C VAL A 108 -2.08 -36.71 6.22
N ALA A 109 -3.37 -36.55 6.54
CA ALA A 109 -4.44 -37.32 5.90
C ALA A 109 -4.57 -37.05 4.40
N ARG A 110 -4.24 -35.83 3.94
CA ARG A 110 -4.23 -35.50 2.51
C ARG A 110 -2.93 -35.90 1.82
N ARG A 111 -1.82 -35.82 2.55
CA ARG A 111 -0.44 -35.80 2.03
C ARG A 111 0.51 -36.52 3.00
N PRO A 112 0.35 -37.83 3.22
CA PRO A 112 1.18 -38.57 4.16
C PRO A 112 2.62 -38.72 3.68
N GLU A 113 2.87 -38.65 2.36
CA GLU A 113 4.21 -38.74 1.76
C GLU A 113 5.16 -37.65 2.27
N ILE A 114 4.64 -36.54 2.79
CA ILE A 114 5.42 -35.48 3.43
C ILE A 114 6.21 -36.02 4.64
N LEU A 115 5.65 -36.96 5.40
CA LEU A 115 6.31 -37.50 6.59
C LEU A 115 7.38 -38.53 6.25
N SER A 116 7.32 -39.19 5.09
CA SER A 116 8.31 -40.19 4.65
C SER A 116 9.39 -39.61 3.73
N ALA A 117 9.14 -38.50 3.03
CA ALA A 117 10.06 -37.92 2.04
C ALA A 117 11.40 -37.45 2.66
N PRO A 118 12.58 -37.92 2.22
CA PRO A 118 13.87 -37.57 2.83
C PRO A 118 14.16 -36.07 2.82
N GLU A 119 13.65 -35.35 1.82
CA GLU A 119 13.80 -33.91 1.61
C GLU A 119 13.13 -33.05 2.69
N PHE A 120 12.14 -33.62 3.38
CA PHE A 120 11.25 -32.84 4.23
C PHE A 120 11.90 -32.41 5.55
N GLY A 121 12.75 -33.25 6.14
CA GLY A 121 13.48 -32.93 7.38
C GLY A 121 14.31 -31.65 7.25
N PRO A 122 15.26 -31.59 6.29
CA PRO A 122 16.05 -30.38 6.03
C PRO A 122 15.21 -29.14 5.71
N PHE A 123 14.08 -29.31 5.02
CA PHE A 123 13.16 -28.21 4.76
C PHE A 123 12.54 -27.65 6.04
N LEU A 124 12.13 -28.49 6.98
CA LEU A 124 11.57 -28.02 8.26
C LEU A 124 12.60 -27.32 9.15
N GLU A 125 13.84 -27.83 9.17
CA GLU A 125 14.95 -27.15 9.84
C GLU A 125 15.17 -25.76 9.25
N PHE A 126 15.22 -25.67 7.92
CA PHE A 126 15.32 -24.39 7.21
C PHE A 126 14.16 -23.44 7.55
N VAL A 127 12.91 -23.93 7.58
CA VAL A 127 11.74 -23.10 7.93
C VAL A 127 11.85 -22.57 9.36
N ARG A 128 12.26 -23.43 10.31
CA ARG A 128 12.43 -23.06 11.72
C ARG A 128 13.53 -22.03 11.91
N ASP A 129 14.66 -22.24 11.24
CA ASP A 129 15.89 -21.50 11.52
C ASP A 129 15.95 -20.18 10.73
N GLU A 130 15.54 -20.20 9.45
CA GLU A 130 15.68 -19.08 8.50
C GLU A 130 14.36 -18.34 8.22
N LEU A 131 13.20 -19.01 8.27
CA LEU A 131 11.90 -18.41 7.90
C LEU A 131 11.07 -17.94 9.09
N LYS A 132 11.73 -17.28 10.05
CA LYS A 132 11.07 -16.70 11.23
C LYS A 132 9.94 -15.75 10.80
N GLY A 133 8.74 -15.98 11.34
CA GLY A 133 7.54 -15.18 11.04
C GLY A 133 6.73 -15.63 9.82
N LEU A 134 7.08 -16.74 9.15
CA LEU A 134 6.17 -17.39 8.21
C LEU A 134 4.91 -17.84 8.96
N LYS A 135 3.72 -17.51 8.44
CA LYS A 135 2.46 -17.86 9.09
C LYS A 135 2.20 -19.37 8.95
N PRO A 136 1.77 -20.07 10.02
CA PRO A 136 1.46 -21.50 9.96
C PRO A 136 0.44 -21.86 8.88
N ALA A 137 -0.64 -21.08 8.74
CA ALA A 137 -1.64 -21.28 7.68
C ALA A 137 -1.06 -21.16 6.26
N LYS A 138 0.01 -20.38 6.08
CA LYS A 138 0.70 -20.26 4.79
C LYS A 138 1.55 -21.50 4.51
N LEU A 139 2.23 -22.00 5.54
CA LEU A 139 3.01 -23.23 5.48
C LEU A 139 2.11 -24.45 5.26
N GLU A 140 1.04 -24.63 6.03
CA GLU A 140 0.04 -25.69 5.84
C GLU A 140 -0.49 -25.72 4.40
N ARG A 141 -0.85 -24.55 3.86
CA ARG A 141 -1.31 -24.45 2.47
C ARG A 141 -0.22 -24.85 1.46
N LEU A 142 1.05 -24.55 1.74
CA LEU A 142 2.17 -24.96 0.88
C LEU A 142 2.33 -26.48 0.89
N LEU A 143 2.34 -27.09 2.08
CA LEU A 143 2.48 -28.53 2.29
C LEU A 143 1.35 -29.33 1.60
N THR A 144 0.12 -28.83 1.71
CA THR A 144 -1.05 -29.47 1.08
C THR A 144 -1.11 -29.33 -0.44
N THR A 145 -0.36 -28.40 -1.05
CA THR A 145 -0.46 -28.11 -2.50
C THR A 145 0.83 -28.37 -3.29
N THR A 146 1.95 -28.63 -2.63
CA THR A 146 3.28 -28.76 -3.27
C THR A 146 3.94 -30.09 -2.94
N HIS A 147 4.25 -30.90 -3.96
CA HIS A 147 4.85 -32.22 -3.75
C HIS A 147 6.24 -32.07 -3.09
N PRO A 148 6.67 -32.98 -2.18
CA PRO A 148 7.87 -32.80 -1.36
C PRO A 148 9.15 -32.48 -2.14
N GLU A 149 9.31 -33.05 -3.33
CA GLU A 149 10.48 -32.82 -4.20
C GLU A 149 10.70 -31.33 -4.52
N PHE A 150 9.61 -30.56 -4.66
CA PHE A 150 9.68 -29.13 -5.00
C PHE A 150 9.90 -28.24 -3.77
N LEU A 151 9.79 -28.76 -2.55
CA LEU A 151 10.05 -28.00 -1.31
C LEU A 151 11.55 -27.70 -1.14
N THR A 152 12.41 -28.61 -1.61
CA THR A 152 13.88 -28.43 -1.58
C THR A 152 14.32 -27.17 -2.32
N GLY A 153 13.66 -26.86 -3.43
CA GLY A 153 13.96 -25.69 -4.23
C GLY A 153 13.68 -24.36 -3.54
N ILE A 154 12.86 -24.34 -2.49
CA ILE A 154 12.52 -23.12 -1.76
C ILE A 154 13.75 -22.59 -1.03
N ALA A 155 14.50 -23.46 -0.35
CA ALA A 155 15.68 -23.06 0.40
C ALA A 155 16.70 -22.35 -0.51
N ALA A 156 17.06 -22.97 -1.63
CA ALA A 156 18.00 -22.38 -2.59
C ALA A 156 17.56 -21.00 -3.10
N ARG A 157 16.27 -20.81 -3.42
CA ARG A 157 15.75 -19.53 -3.91
C ARG A 157 15.69 -18.47 -2.82
N VAL A 158 15.35 -18.85 -1.59
CA VAL A 158 15.38 -17.94 -0.44
C VAL A 158 16.81 -17.52 -0.10
N THR A 159 17.75 -18.46 -0.08
CA THR A 159 19.19 -18.17 0.08
C THR A 159 19.65 -17.20 -1.01
N ARG A 160 19.21 -17.38 -2.26
CA ARG A 160 19.53 -16.45 -3.35
C ARG A 160 19.01 -15.03 -3.12
N LEU A 161 17.81 -14.89 -2.56
CA LEU A 161 17.29 -13.57 -2.15
C LEU A 161 18.18 -12.93 -1.08
N MET A 162 18.65 -13.70 -0.11
CA MET A 162 19.55 -13.23 0.95
C MET A 162 20.92 -12.83 0.40
N GLU A 163 21.49 -13.62 -0.51
CA GLU A 163 22.75 -13.31 -1.21
C GLU A 163 22.65 -12.00 -2.01
N HIS A 164 21.44 -11.64 -2.45
CA HIS A 164 21.16 -10.36 -3.08
C HIS A 164 20.73 -9.25 -2.10
N GLY A 165 20.86 -9.47 -0.79
CA GLY A 165 20.70 -8.45 0.23
C GLY A 165 19.33 -8.37 0.87
N VAL A 166 18.39 -9.28 0.57
CA VAL A 166 17.13 -9.36 1.33
C VAL A 166 17.46 -9.79 2.76
N PRO A 167 17.15 -8.98 3.79
CA PRO A 167 17.46 -9.34 5.17
C PRO A 167 16.67 -10.56 5.64
N GLY A 168 17.30 -11.47 6.37
CA GLY A 168 16.68 -12.73 6.82
C GLY A 168 15.40 -12.50 7.63
N GLU A 169 15.37 -11.48 8.49
CA GLU A 169 14.20 -11.12 9.31
C GLU A 169 13.00 -10.60 8.49
N LYS A 170 13.20 -10.26 7.21
CA LYS A 170 12.14 -9.83 6.28
C LYS A 170 11.58 -10.98 5.45
N LEU A 171 12.22 -12.15 5.43
CA LEU A 171 11.80 -13.29 4.62
C LEU A 171 10.40 -13.79 5.01
N GLY A 172 10.12 -13.95 6.31
CA GLY A 172 8.79 -14.36 6.76
C GLY A 172 7.68 -13.42 6.24
N HIS A 173 7.90 -12.10 6.32
CA HIS A 173 6.99 -11.11 5.75
C HIS A 173 6.84 -11.31 4.22
N LEU A 174 7.95 -11.40 3.49
CA LEU A 174 7.93 -11.57 2.03
C LEU A 174 7.13 -12.83 1.63
N LEU A 175 7.44 -13.98 2.21
CA LEU A 175 6.81 -15.27 1.89
C LEU A 175 5.31 -15.29 2.23
N ASN A 176 4.90 -14.59 3.29
CA ASN A 176 3.49 -14.45 3.65
C ASN A 176 2.66 -13.74 2.55
N HIS A 177 3.27 -12.79 1.83
CA HIS A 177 2.58 -11.93 0.87
C HIS A 177 2.73 -12.35 -0.61
N VAL A 178 3.44 -13.45 -0.88
CA VAL A 178 3.63 -14.00 -2.24
C VAL A 178 2.93 -15.34 -2.43
N HIS A 179 2.78 -15.75 -3.68
CA HIS A 179 2.39 -17.11 -4.04
C HIS A 179 3.62 -18.01 -3.97
N ILE A 180 3.91 -18.54 -2.78
CA ILE A 180 5.15 -19.31 -2.51
C ILE A 180 5.37 -20.40 -3.57
N ARG A 181 4.33 -21.20 -3.87
CA ARG A 181 4.41 -22.25 -4.90
C ARG A 181 4.85 -21.70 -6.26
N LYS A 182 4.22 -20.64 -6.75
CA LYS A 182 4.56 -20.01 -8.04
C LYS A 182 6.00 -19.49 -8.07
N VAL A 183 6.42 -18.78 -7.02
CA VAL A 183 7.69 -18.04 -7.01
C VAL A 183 8.88 -18.92 -6.61
N PHE A 184 8.68 -19.83 -5.65
CA PHE A 184 9.76 -20.58 -5.01
C PHE A 184 9.78 -22.07 -5.33
N CYS A 185 8.70 -22.63 -5.89
CA CYS A 185 8.66 -24.03 -6.28
C CYS A 185 8.73 -24.17 -7.81
N GLU A 186 7.87 -23.44 -8.52
CA GLU A 186 7.66 -23.63 -9.96
C GLU A 186 8.61 -22.80 -10.83
N ARG A 187 8.90 -21.55 -10.44
CA ARG A 187 9.79 -20.68 -11.21
C ARG A 187 11.22 -21.22 -11.21
N PRO A 188 11.87 -21.44 -12.37
CA PRO A 188 13.29 -21.79 -12.44
C PRO A 188 14.19 -20.80 -11.69
N LEU A 189 15.27 -21.28 -11.06
CA LEU A 189 16.19 -20.42 -10.31
C LEU A 189 16.83 -19.34 -11.20
N LYS A 190 17.14 -19.67 -12.47
CA LYS A 190 17.69 -18.74 -13.46
C LYS A 190 16.74 -17.56 -13.72
N ASP A 191 15.44 -17.82 -13.87
CA ASP A 191 14.45 -16.78 -14.14
C ASP A 191 14.23 -15.88 -12.92
N LEU A 192 14.33 -16.46 -11.71
CA LEU A 192 14.34 -15.66 -10.47
C LEU A 192 15.58 -14.77 -10.40
N GLU A 193 16.77 -15.30 -10.73
CA GLU A 193 18.01 -14.54 -10.78
C GLU A 193 17.92 -13.38 -11.77
N GLU A 194 17.41 -13.63 -12.97
CA GLU A 194 17.20 -12.60 -14.00
C GLU A 194 16.25 -11.51 -13.50
N MET A 195 15.15 -11.88 -12.84
CA MET A 195 14.23 -10.92 -12.22
C MET A 195 14.92 -10.09 -11.14
N ILE A 196 15.75 -10.69 -10.29
CA ILE A 196 16.47 -9.96 -9.24
C ILE A 196 17.43 -8.95 -9.87
N LEU A 197 18.20 -9.37 -10.87
CA LEU A 197 19.12 -8.50 -11.60
C LEU A 197 18.40 -7.35 -12.29
N PHE A 198 17.24 -7.60 -12.90
CA PHE A 198 16.39 -6.56 -13.46
C PHE A 198 15.94 -5.57 -12.39
N LEU A 199 15.45 -6.05 -11.24
CA LEU A 199 14.93 -5.20 -10.16
C LEU A 199 16.02 -4.41 -9.41
N LYS A 200 17.31 -4.74 -9.57
CA LYS A 200 18.42 -3.99 -8.95
C LYS A 200 18.43 -2.51 -9.32
N ARG A 201 18.02 -2.16 -10.55
CA ARG A 201 17.93 -0.75 -10.98
C ARG A 201 16.74 0.00 -10.35
N PHE A 202 15.85 -0.69 -9.64
CA PHE A 202 14.59 -0.16 -9.08
C PHE A 202 14.54 -0.21 -7.54
N SER A 203 15.68 0.00 -6.88
CA SER A 203 15.79 -0.03 -5.40
C SER A 203 15.53 -1.41 -4.79
N TRP A 204 16.02 -2.47 -5.41
CA TRP A 204 16.20 -3.75 -4.73
C TRP A 204 17.13 -3.61 -3.52
N PRO A 205 16.90 -4.33 -2.40
CA PRO A 205 15.78 -5.23 -2.10
C PRO A 205 14.53 -4.51 -1.54
N ASP A 206 14.66 -3.22 -1.19
CA ASP A 206 13.61 -2.42 -0.54
C ASP A 206 12.30 -2.41 -1.32
N LEU A 207 12.37 -2.49 -2.65
CA LEU A 207 11.21 -2.60 -3.53
C LEU A 207 10.31 -3.79 -3.18
N VAL A 208 10.88 -5.00 -3.14
CA VAL A 208 10.12 -6.23 -2.89
C VAL A 208 9.83 -6.43 -1.41
N ILE A 209 10.63 -5.85 -0.51
CA ILE A 209 10.30 -5.83 0.92
C ILE A 209 9.04 -4.99 1.16
N ARG A 210 8.96 -3.79 0.56
CA ARG A 210 7.77 -2.93 0.68
C ARG A 210 6.56 -3.46 -0.10
N ARG A 211 6.80 -4.19 -1.20
CA ARG A 211 5.71 -4.79 -2.00
C ARG A 211 6.07 -6.20 -2.50
N PRO A 212 5.94 -7.23 -1.64
CA PRO A 212 6.33 -8.60 -1.98
C PRO A 212 5.61 -9.15 -3.21
N MET A 213 4.35 -8.73 -3.44
CA MET A 213 3.54 -9.19 -4.56
C MET A 213 4.17 -8.94 -5.94
N ILE A 214 5.15 -8.04 -6.06
CA ILE A 214 5.93 -7.82 -7.29
C ILE A 214 6.58 -9.13 -7.76
N LEU A 215 7.06 -9.97 -6.83
CA LEU A 215 7.69 -11.26 -7.17
C LEU A 215 6.73 -12.26 -7.81
N ASN A 216 5.41 -12.07 -7.65
CA ASN A 216 4.42 -12.93 -8.29
C ASN A 216 4.27 -12.65 -9.79
N LEU A 217 4.74 -11.49 -10.26
CA LEU A 217 4.63 -11.07 -11.64
C LEU A 217 5.62 -11.84 -12.50
N ASP A 218 5.31 -12.00 -13.78
CA ASP A 218 6.25 -12.48 -14.77
C ASP A 218 7.24 -11.36 -15.16
N LEU A 219 8.49 -11.70 -15.44
CA LEU A 219 9.50 -10.72 -15.81
C LEU A 219 9.21 -10.11 -17.18
N HIS A 220 9.02 -10.95 -18.20
CA HIS A 220 8.95 -10.53 -19.60
C HIS A 220 7.53 -10.11 -19.98
N ASP A 221 6.51 -10.82 -19.49
CA ASP A 221 5.13 -10.54 -19.89
C ASP A 221 4.49 -9.41 -19.07
N GLN A 222 5.06 -9.08 -17.91
CA GLN A 222 4.43 -8.15 -16.97
C GLN A 222 5.35 -7.05 -16.46
N LEU A 223 6.50 -7.38 -15.86
CA LEU A 223 7.35 -6.37 -15.24
C LEU A 223 8.00 -5.44 -16.27
N ILE A 224 8.65 -6.01 -17.29
CA ILE A 224 9.34 -5.24 -18.34
C ILE A 224 8.36 -4.29 -19.05
N PRO A 225 7.21 -4.74 -19.60
CA PRO A 225 6.27 -3.86 -20.28
C PRO A 225 5.73 -2.73 -19.39
N ARG A 226 5.48 -3.00 -18.10
CA ARG A 226 5.00 -1.97 -17.16
C ARG A 226 6.07 -0.93 -16.83
N VAL A 227 7.33 -1.35 -16.76
CA VAL A 227 8.46 -0.47 -16.50
C VAL A 227 8.76 0.38 -17.73
N GLU A 228 8.83 -0.24 -18.91
CA GLU A 228 9.06 0.43 -20.20
C GLU A 228 7.98 1.48 -20.44
N PHE A 229 6.71 1.13 -20.24
CA PHE A 229 5.61 2.08 -20.34
C PHE A 229 5.80 3.32 -19.46
N LEU A 230 6.22 3.14 -18.20
CA LEU A 230 6.49 4.26 -17.29
C LEU A 230 7.70 5.10 -17.73
N ALA A 231 8.71 4.47 -18.33
CA ALA A 231 9.87 5.17 -18.89
C ALA A 231 9.49 5.96 -20.14
N GLU A 232 8.71 5.38 -21.06
CA GLU A 232 8.19 6.04 -22.26
C GLU A 232 7.32 7.25 -21.91
N LEU A 233 6.44 7.13 -20.91
CA LEU A 233 5.66 8.25 -20.39
C LEU A 233 6.54 9.39 -19.85
N GLY A 234 7.74 9.05 -19.36
CA GLY A 234 8.76 10.00 -18.93
C GLY A 234 9.70 10.49 -20.03
N GLY A 235 9.39 10.22 -21.31
CA GLY A 235 10.26 10.59 -22.44
C GLY A 235 11.53 9.73 -22.54
N GLY A 236 11.50 8.50 -22.02
CA GLY A 236 12.64 7.58 -21.99
C GLY A 236 13.57 7.76 -20.78
N ASP A 237 13.22 8.61 -19.81
CA ASP A 237 14.00 8.79 -18.58
C ASP A 237 13.82 7.61 -17.62
N GLU A 238 14.65 6.58 -17.79
CA GLU A 238 14.67 5.39 -16.92
C GLU A 238 14.92 5.75 -15.45
N ALA A 239 15.74 6.77 -15.16
CA ALA A 239 16.07 7.14 -13.79
C ALA A 239 14.86 7.78 -13.09
N ALA A 240 14.11 8.62 -13.80
CA ALA A 240 12.86 9.20 -13.29
C ALA A 240 11.77 8.13 -13.12
N ALA A 241 11.64 7.19 -14.06
CA ALA A 241 10.73 6.05 -13.92
C ALA A 241 11.11 5.17 -12.72
N ALA A 242 12.41 4.93 -12.51
CA ALA A 242 12.89 4.21 -11.33
C ALA A 242 12.58 4.96 -10.03
N ALA A 243 12.77 6.27 -9.98
CA ALA A 243 12.41 7.10 -8.84
C ALA A 243 10.90 7.08 -8.56
N LEU A 244 10.07 7.04 -9.60
CA LEU A 244 8.61 6.92 -9.52
C LEU A 244 8.20 5.57 -8.90
N ILE A 245 8.75 4.46 -9.41
CA ILE A 245 8.52 3.11 -8.90
C ILE A 245 9.01 2.98 -7.45
N ALA A 246 10.19 3.52 -7.13
CA ALA A 246 10.72 3.55 -5.78
C ALA A 246 9.80 4.32 -4.82
N LYS A 247 9.15 5.40 -5.27
CA LYS A 247 8.20 6.15 -4.45
C LYS A 247 6.88 5.39 -4.22
N LEU A 248 6.37 4.70 -5.23
CA LEU A 248 5.16 3.88 -5.11
C LEU A 248 5.31 2.52 -5.82
N PRO A 249 5.87 1.50 -5.15
CA PRO A 249 6.05 0.17 -5.73
C PRO A 249 4.76 -0.50 -6.21
N ALA A 250 3.62 -0.10 -5.62
CA ALA A 250 2.31 -0.60 -6.01
C ALA A 250 1.93 -0.26 -7.46
N LEU A 251 2.59 0.70 -8.11
CA LEU A 251 2.39 1.00 -9.53
C LEU A 251 2.62 -0.22 -10.42
N LEU A 252 3.62 -1.05 -10.10
CA LEU A 252 3.91 -2.27 -10.86
C LEU A 252 2.80 -3.33 -10.72
N SER A 253 1.79 -3.14 -9.85
CA SER A 253 0.62 -4.02 -9.78
C SER A 253 -0.43 -3.69 -10.86
N TYR A 254 -0.40 -2.50 -11.44
CA TYR A 254 -1.33 -2.10 -12.50
C TYR A 254 -0.87 -2.63 -13.87
N THR A 255 -1.84 -2.91 -14.74
CA THR A 255 -1.56 -3.27 -16.15
C THR A 255 -1.28 -2.01 -16.96
N VAL A 256 -0.65 -2.17 -18.14
CA VAL A 256 -0.46 -1.08 -19.10
C VAL A 256 -1.82 -0.49 -19.51
N GLU A 257 -2.83 -1.32 -19.75
CA GLU A 257 -4.20 -0.91 -20.05
C GLU A 257 -4.80 -0.01 -18.95
N HIS A 258 -4.52 -0.31 -17.67
CA HIS A 258 -4.98 0.52 -16.56
C HIS A 258 -4.32 1.91 -16.58
N PHE A 259 -3.03 1.97 -16.89
CA PHE A 259 -2.33 3.24 -17.04
C PHE A 259 -2.87 4.04 -18.22
N GLU A 260 -3.00 3.44 -19.40
CA GLU A 260 -3.57 4.09 -20.57
C GLU A 260 -4.96 4.62 -20.31
N SER A 261 -5.81 3.84 -19.64
CA SER A 261 -7.16 4.27 -19.28
C SER A 261 -7.18 5.47 -18.31
N HIS A 262 -6.11 5.71 -17.55
CA HIS A 262 -5.93 6.94 -16.76
C HIS A 262 -5.36 8.08 -17.62
N LEU A 263 -4.41 7.79 -18.51
CA LEU A 263 -3.87 8.79 -19.43
C LEU A 263 -4.96 9.35 -20.34
N GLU A 264 -5.81 8.50 -20.92
CA GLU A 264 -6.98 8.92 -21.72
C GLU A 264 -7.88 9.91 -20.96
N PHE A 265 -8.16 9.63 -19.69
CA PHE A 265 -8.94 10.55 -18.84
C PHE A 265 -8.24 11.91 -18.74
N TRP A 266 -6.95 11.93 -18.41
CA TRP A 266 -6.23 13.20 -18.24
C TRP A 266 -5.95 13.94 -19.56
N ARG A 267 -5.71 13.23 -20.66
CA ARG A 267 -5.65 13.77 -22.01
C ARG A 267 -6.98 14.43 -22.38
N SER A 268 -8.13 13.85 -22.00
CA SER A 268 -9.45 14.49 -22.15
C SER A 268 -9.63 15.74 -21.28
N VAL A 269 -8.83 15.89 -20.22
CA VAL A 269 -8.77 17.12 -19.41
C VAL A 269 -7.97 18.21 -20.12
N GLY A 270 -7.06 17.82 -21.01
CA GLY A 270 -6.16 18.69 -21.76
C GLY A 270 -4.70 18.63 -21.30
N LEU A 271 -4.32 17.63 -20.50
CA LEU A 271 -2.94 17.45 -20.03
C LEU A 271 -2.16 16.56 -21.00
N SER A 272 -0.92 16.95 -21.28
CA SER A 272 0.06 16.14 -22.01
C SER A 272 0.66 15.03 -21.16
N ASP A 273 1.29 14.06 -21.82
CA ASP A 273 1.96 12.93 -21.18
C ASP A 273 3.14 13.41 -20.31
N GLU A 274 3.89 14.41 -20.77
CA GLU A 274 5.00 15.01 -20.03
C GLU A 274 4.51 15.73 -18.77
N GLU A 275 3.37 16.42 -18.83
CA GLU A 275 2.75 17.06 -17.67
C GLU A 275 2.24 16.01 -16.67
N LEU A 276 1.66 14.92 -17.16
CA LEU A 276 1.19 13.82 -16.33
C LEU A 276 2.34 13.12 -15.62
N PHE A 277 3.45 12.91 -16.31
CA PHE A 277 4.64 12.35 -15.71
C PHE A 277 5.21 13.28 -14.63
N LYS A 278 5.25 14.60 -14.87
CA LYS A 278 5.64 15.60 -13.85
C LYS A 278 4.75 15.55 -12.61
N ILE A 279 3.43 15.40 -12.79
CA ILE A 279 2.50 15.22 -11.66
C ILE A 279 2.79 13.90 -10.96
N ALA A 280 2.99 12.80 -11.68
CA ALA A 280 3.25 11.48 -11.13
C ALA A 280 4.54 11.45 -10.29
N LEU A 281 5.59 12.15 -10.73
CA LEU A 281 6.83 12.29 -9.96
C LEU A 281 6.60 12.92 -8.59
N VAL A 282 5.65 13.84 -8.46
CA VAL A 282 5.27 14.42 -7.16
C VAL A 282 4.28 13.52 -6.42
N TYR A 283 3.32 12.94 -7.14
CA TYR A 283 2.21 12.17 -6.60
C TYR A 283 1.84 10.97 -7.50
N PRO A 284 2.48 9.81 -7.28
CA PRO A 284 2.33 8.64 -8.14
C PRO A 284 0.90 8.05 -8.14
N ASN A 285 0.15 8.32 -7.08
CA ASN A 285 -1.23 7.85 -6.94
C ASN A 285 -2.21 8.52 -7.92
N ILE A 286 -1.76 9.43 -8.78
CA ILE A 286 -2.56 9.96 -9.88
C ILE A 286 -3.13 8.85 -10.79
N PHE A 287 -2.46 7.70 -10.87
CA PHE A 287 -2.90 6.49 -11.58
C PHE A 287 -3.71 5.51 -10.72
N SER A 288 -3.89 5.79 -9.43
CA SER A 288 -4.61 4.91 -8.49
C SER A 288 -6.00 5.42 -8.15
N VAL A 289 -6.29 6.69 -8.45
CA VAL A 289 -7.50 7.37 -7.98
C VAL A 289 -8.64 7.15 -8.98
N SER A 290 -9.78 6.63 -8.49
CA SER A 290 -10.97 6.37 -9.32
C SER A 290 -11.37 7.59 -10.15
N LYS A 291 -11.45 7.39 -11.47
CA LYS A 291 -11.79 8.43 -12.44
C LYS A 291 -13.19 8.98 -12.21
N GLU A 292 -14.17 8.11 -11.96
CA GLU A 292 -15.59 8.46 -11.89
C GLU A 292 -15.94 9.03 -10.52
N ARG A 293 -15.56 8.33 -9.44
CA ARG A 293 -15.95 8.72 -8.07
C ARG A 293 -15.09 9.84 -7.51
N LYS A 294 -13.84 9.96 -8.00
CA LYS A 294 -12.87 10.94 -7.56
C LYS A 294 -12.54 11.91 -8.68
N LEU A 295 -11.67 11.59 -9.62
CA LEU A 295 -11.04 12.58 -10.51
C LEU A 295 -12.04 13.50 -11.22
N GLY A 296 -13.05 12.93 -11.89
CA GLY A 296 -14.06 13.65 -12.67
C GLY A 296 -14.72 14.80 -11.91
N PRO A 297 -15.42 14.55 -10.79
CA PRO A 297 -16.03 15.63 -10.02
C PRO A 297 -15.04 16.67 -9.47
N ARG A 298 -13.76 16.33 -9.25
CA ARG A 298 -12.74 17.27 -8.74
C ARG A 298 -12.24 18.16 -9.86
N VAL A 299 -11.96 17.59 -11.02
CA VAL A 299 -11.59 18.34 -12.22
C VAL A 299 -12.74 19.25 -12.64
N GLU A 300 -13.97 18.75 -12.62
CA GLU A 300 -15.17 19.54 -12.95
C GLU A 300 -15.35 20.73 -11.99
N PHE A 301 -15.11 20.54 -10.69
CA PHE A 301 -15.10 21.67 -9.75
C PHE A 301 -14.04 22.71 -10.10
N LEU A 302 -12.82 22.30 -10.46
CA LEU A 302 -11.75 23.24 -10.86
C LEU A 302 -12.14 24.01 -12.14
N ARG A 303 -12.75 23.33 -13.12
CA ARG A 303 -13.30 23.96 -14.33
C ARG A 303 -14.40 24.96 -14.00
N GLN A 304 -15.31 24.63 -13.08
CA GLN A 304 -16.34 25.56 -12.59
C GLN A 304 -15.78 26.76 -11.82
N CYS A 305 -14.57 26.64 -11.26
CA CYS A 305 -13.81 27.76 -10.71
C CYS A 305 -13.10 28.60 -11.78
N GLY A 306 -13.28 28.27 -13.07
CA GLY A 306 -12.70 28.95 -14.21
C GLY A 306 -11.25 28.55 -14.51
N MET A 307 -10.79 27.38 -14.05
CA MET A 307 -9.44 26.89 -14.34
C MET A 307 -9.41 26.15 -15.68
N ASP A 308 -8.46 26.51 -16.54
CA ASP A 308 -8.15 25.79 -17.78
C ASP A 308 -7.18 24.62 -17.52
N ALA A 309 -6.78 23.91 -18.58
CA ALA A 309 -5.90 22.75 -18.48
C ALA A 309 -4.53 23.09 -17.86
N GLU A 310 -3.93 24.21 -18.27
CA GLU A 310 -2.65 24.72 -17.75
C GLU A 310 -2.77 25.10 -16.26
N ASP A 311 -3.85 25.78 -15.88
CA ASP A 311 -4.17 26.06 -14.47
C ASP A 311 -4.31 24.77 -13.65
N ILE A 312 -5.00 23.76 -14.18
CA ILE A 312 -5.19 22.45 -13.54
C ILE A 312 -3.84 21.72 -13.40
N PHE A 313 -3.00 21.73 -14.43
CA PHE A 313 -1.64 21.17 -14.35
C PHE A 313 -0.84 21.84 -13.22
N ARG A 314 -0.73 23.17 -13.22
CA ARG A 314 -0.02 23.92 -12.17
C ARG A 314 -0.60 23.68 -10.78
N PHE A 315 -1.91 23.51 -10.70
CA PHE A 315 -2.61 23.19 -9.47
C PHE A 315 -2.24 21.81 -8.95
N LEU A 316 -2.27 20.78 -9.80
CA LEU A 316 -1.97 19.40 -9.41
C LEU A 316 -0.49 19.20 -9.08
N VAL A 317 0.44 19.95 -9.68
CA VAL A 317 1.84 19.96 -9.25
C VAL A 317 2.00 20.47 -7.81
N LYS A 318 1.24 21.51 -7.43
CA LYS A 318 1.33 22.14 -6.09
C LYS A 318 0.48 21.45 -5.03
N ALA A 319 -0.66 20.89 -5.41
CA ALA A 319 -1.68 20.36 -4.52
C ALA A 319 -2.25 19.00 -5.00
N PRO A 320 -1.39 18.00 -5.30
CA PRO A 320 -1.86 16.75 -5.92
C PRO A 320 -2.79 15.94 -5.00
N LEU A 321 -2.67 16.11 -3.68
CA LEU A 321 -3.54 15.42 -2.72
C LEU A 321 -5.01 15.77 -2.91
N TYR A 322 -5.33 16.94 -3.48
CA TYR A 322 -6.70 17.39 -3.74
C TYR A 322 -7.58 16.32 -4.39
N VAL A 323 -7.06 15.60 -5.39
CA VAL A 323 -7.83 14.60 -6.13
C VAL A 323 -8.10 13.33 -5.33
N SER A 324 -7.32 13.09 -4.27
CA SER A 324 -7.36 11.85 -3.48
C SER A 324 -8.16 11.95 -2.18
N LEU A 325 -8.30 13.16 -1.64
CA LEU A 325 -8.95 13.41 -0.36
C LEU A 325 -10.45 13.04 -0.38
N SER A 326 -10.96 12.60 0.77
CA SER A 326 -12.41 12.38 0.96
C SER A 326 -13.14 13.70 0.74
N PHE A 327 -14.17 13.67 -0.11
CA PHE A 327 -14.99 14.86 -0.32
C PHE A 327 -15.76 15.22 0.95
N LYS A 328 -16.47 14.25 1.54
CA LYS A 328 -17.31 14.46 2.73
C LYS A 328 -16.50 14.80 3.98
N ASP A 329 -15.39 14.09 4.21
CA ASP A 329 -14.67 14.20 5.48
C ASP A 329 -13.59 15.27 5.47
N ASN A 330 -13.20 15.75 4.29
CA ASN A 330 -12.08 16.66 4.13
C ASN A 330 -12.40 17.89 3.26
N LEU A 331 -12.63 17.70 1.95
CA LEU A 331 -12.75 18.84 1.02
C LEU A 331 -13.96 19.72 1.32
N SER A 332 -15.12 19.13 1.62
CA SER A 332 -16.34 19.88 1.96
C SER A 332 -16.12 20.80 3.17
N LYS A 333 -15.47 20.28 4.23
CA LYS A 333 -15.17 21.05 5.44
C LYS A 333 -14.21 22.20 5.15
N LYS A 334 -13.22 21.97 4.29
CA LYS A 334 -12.26 23.02 3.86
C LYS A 334 -12.94 24.10 3.02
N LEU A 335 -13.76 23.70 2.04
CA LEU A 335 -14.52 24.62 1.22
C LEU A 335 -15.45 25.48 2.10
N THR A 336 -16.20 24.87 3.01
CA THR A 336 -17.06 25.58 3.96
C THR A 336 -16.26 26.55 4.84
N PHE A 337 -15.09 26.13 5.34
CA PHE A 337 -14.23 27.02 6.12
C PHE A 337 -13.77 28.23 5.31
N LEU A 338 -13.27 28.00 4.09
CA LEU A 338 -12.78 29.08 3.22
C LEU A 338 -13.90 30.04 2.81
N VAL A 339 -15.10 29.54 2.53
CA VAL A 339 -16.26 30.38 2.27
C VAL A 339 -16.65 31.21 3.50
N LYS A 340 -16.62 30.62 4.71
CA LYS A 340 -16.84 31.36 5.97
C LYS A 340 -15.77 32.41 6.25
N LEU A 341 -14.54 32.19 5.80
CA LEU A 341 -13.45 33.17 5.85
C LEU A 341 -13.65 34.31 4.82
N GLY A 342 -14.56 34.15 3.86
CA GLY A 342 -14.94 35.18 2.89
C GLY A 342 -14.46 34.92 1.45
N TYR A 343 -13.97 33.72 1.14
CA TYR A 343 -13.75 33.33 -0.26
C TYR A 343 -15.09 33.19 -0.98
N LYS A 344 -15.17 33.74 -2.20
CA LYS A 344 -16.33 33.56 -3.07
C LYS A 344 -16.35 32.15 -3.63
N HIS A 345 -17.55 31.57 -3.72
CA HIS A 345 -17.74 30.24 -4.27
C HIS A 345 -17.42 30.22 -5.77
N ARG A 346 -16.88 29.11 -6.30
CA ARG A 346 -16.54 28.92 -7.73
C ARG A 346 -15.63 30.01 -8.31
N THR A 347 -14.58 30.40 -7.59
CA THR A 347 -13.55 31.29 -8.14
C THR A 347 -12.17 30.63 -8.12
N ARG A 348 -11.26 31.14 -8.97
CA ARG A 348 -9.87 30.67 -9.03
C ARG A 348 -9.18 30.81 -7.67
N GLU A 349 -9.44 31.88 -6.93
CA GLU A 349 -8.86 32.10 -5.60
C GLU A 349 -9.29 31.03 -4.60
N LEU A 350 -10.59 30.63 -4.62
CA LEU A 350 -11.07 29.54 -3.77
C LEU A 350 -10.40 28.22 -4.15
N ALA A 351 -10.25 27.94 -5.45
CA ALA A 351 -9.56 26.74 -5.92
C ALA A 351 -8.13 26.70 -5.38
N TRP A 352 -7.33 27.75 -5.59
CA TRP A 352 -5.96 27.82 -5.06
C TRP A 352 -5.88 27.72 -3.53
N ALA A 353 -6.83 28.34 -2.81
CA ALA A 353 -6.89 28.25 -1.36
C ALA A 353 -7.22 26.84 -0.85
N VAL A 354 -8.15 26.12 -1.50
CA VAL A 354 -8.43 24.72 -1.12
C VAL A 354 -7.23 23.83 -1.43
N GLY A 355 -6.55 24.06 -2.56
CA GLY A 355 -5.31 23.36 -2.91
C GLY A 355 -4.21 23.54 -1.85
N ALA A 356 -3.95 24.78 -1.45
CA ALA A 356 -2.92 25.10 -0.47
C ALA A 356 -3.20 24.55 0.94
N THR A 357 -4.44 24.21 1.25
CA THR A 357 -4.86 23.70 2.57
C THR A 357 -5.03 22.18 2.61
N THR A 358 -4.83 21.48 1.49
CA THR A 358 -4.95 20.00 1.40
C THR A 358 -4.09 19.23 2.40
N ARG A 359 -2.97 19.81 2.86
CA ARG A 359 -2.02 19.18 3.79
C ARG A 359 -2.25 19.51 5.27
N THR A 360 -3.33 20.21 5.60
CA THR A 360 -3.65 20.58 6.98
C THR A 360 -5.09 20.20 7.37
N SER A 361 -5.36 20.12 8.68
CA SER A 361 -6.71 19.91 9.20
C SER A 361 -7.46 21.24 9.30
N CYS A 362 -8.80 21.20 9.24
CA CYS A 362 -9.60 22.41 9.49
C CYS A 362 -9.41 22.93 10.92
N GLU A 363 -9.10 22.06 11.87
CA GLU A 363 -8.79 22.40 13.26
C GLU A 363 -7.50 23.22 13.36
N ASN A 364 -6.44 22.83 12.64
CA ASN A 364 -5.23 23.67 12.56
C ASN A 364 -5.51 25.00 11.87
N MET A 365 -6.29 25.01 10.79
CA MET A 365 -6.69 26.26 10.11
C MET A 365 -7.45 27.21 11.06
N GLN A 366 -8.36 26.68 11.88
CA GLN A 366 -9.07 27.46 12.91
C GLN A 366 -8.11 28.06 13.92
N ARG A 367 -7.14 27.27 14.43
CA ARG A 367 -6.12 27.78 15.35
C ARG A 367 -5.27 28.88 14.71
N VAL A 368 -4.82 28.69 13.47
CA VAL A 368 -4.03 29.69 12.72
C VAL A 368 -4.80 30.99 12.56
N VAL A 369 -6.09 30.94 12.19
CA VAL A 369 -6.92 32.13 12.08
C VAL A 369 -7.16 32.78 13.45
N GLY A 370 -7.42 31.98 14.49
CA GLY A 370 -7.57 32.48 15.86
C GLY A 370 -6.32 33.18 16.38
N LEU A 371 -5.13 32.68 16.05
CA LEU A 371 -3.85 33.33 16.36
C LEU A 371 -3.73 34.69 15.68
N PHE A 372 -4.10 34.82 14.40
CA PHE A 372 -4.09 36.13 13.74
C PHE A 372 -5.04 37.12 14.41
N PHE A 373 -6.21 36.66 14.85
CA PHE A 373 -7.15 37.48 15.60
C PHE A 373 -6.60 37.90 16.97
N SER A 374 -5.88 37.03 17.68
CA SER A 374 -5.25 37.41 18.96
C SER A 374 -4.16 38.46 18.83
N TYR A 375 -3.56 38.60 17.63
CA TYR A 375 -2.62 39.68 17.30
C TYR A 375 -3.28 40.89 16.62
N GLY A 376 -4.62 40.99 16.65
CA GLY A 376 -5.36 42.17 16.21
C GLY A 376 -5.68 42.24 14.72
N LEU A 377 -5.40 41.19 13.94
CA LEU A 377 -5.82 41.15 12.53
C LEU A 377 -7.32 40.85 12.43
N SER A 378 -8.00 41.52 11.50
CA SER A 378 -9.41 41.25 11.21
C SER A 378 -9.59 40.04 10.29
N CYS A 379 -10.84 39.59 10.15
CA CYS A 379 -11.19 38.56 9.17
C CYS A 379 -10.84 38.99 7.74
N GLU A 380 -11.04 40.28 7.41
CA GLU A 380 -10.72 40.86 6.11
C GLU A 380 -9.21 40.88 5.85
N ASP A 381 -8.40 41.19 6.87
CA ASP A 381 -6.94 41.13 6.79
C ASP A 381 -6.45 39.71 6.50
N VAL A 382 -6.98 38.72 7.22
CA VAL A 382 -6.63 37.30 7.03
C VAL A 382 -7.08 36.80 5.65
N LEU A 383 -8.25 37.23 5.17
CA LEU A 383 -8.73 36.92 3.83
C LEU A 383 -7.80 37.53 2.76
N ALA A 384 -7.47 38.82 2.88
CA ALA A 384 -6.59 39.50 1.93
C ALA A 384 -5.17 38.90 1.92
N MET A 385 -4.64 38.60 3.10
CA MET A 385 -3.35 37.92 3.26
C MET A 385 -3.36 36.53 2.63
N SER A 386 -4.39 35.73 2.90
CA SER A 386 -4.47 34.36 2.37
C SER A 386 -4.73 34.32 0.86
N LYS A 387 -5.39 35.32 0.26
CA LYS A 387 -5.49 35.41 -1.20
C LYS A 387 -4.13 35.63 -1.87
N LYS A 388 -3.24 36.42 -1.25
CA LYS A 388 -1.88 36.65 -1.73
C LYS A 388 -0.96 35.46 -1.46
N HIS A 389 -1.13 34.80 -0.31
CA HIS A 389 -0.28 33.69 0.14
C HIS A 389 -1.11 32.59 0.82
N PRO A 390 -1.80 31.72 0.05
CA PRO A 390 -2.73 30.74 0.60
C PRO A 390 -2.11 29.75 1.57
N GLN A 391 -0.80 29.52 1.46
CA GLN A 391 -0.05 28.65 2.35
C GLN A 391 -0.06 29.13 3.81
N VAL A 392 -0.37 30.40 4.07
CA VAL A 392 -0.47 30.95 5.43
C VAL A 392 -1.45 30.16 6.30
N LEU A 393 -2.54 29.65 5.72
CA LEU A 393 -3.57 28.88 6.44
C LEU A 393 -3.13 27.44 6.77
N GLN A 394 -2.06 26.95 6.13
CA GLN A 394 -1.61 25.57 6.29
C GLN A 394 -0.50 25.42 7.34
N TYR A 395 0.17 26.50 7.72
CA TYR A 395 1.30 26.44 8.64
C TYR A 395 0.90 25.86 10.00
N ASN A 396 1.86 25.21 10.65
CA ASN A 396 1.67 24.69 12.00
C ASN A 396 1.46 25.85 12.97
N HIS A 397 0.37 25.83 13.73
CA HIS A 397 0.02 26.88 14.69
C HIS A 397 1.16 27.24 15.65
N ALA A 398 1.76 26.25 16.31
CA ALA A 398 2.80 26.48 17.32
C ALA A 398 4.08 27.09 16.71
N SER A 399 4.44 26.70 15.48
CA SER A 399 5.56 27.35 14.78
C SER A 399 5.23 28.78 14.36
N LEU A 400 3.97 29.05 14.02
CA LEU A 400 3.51 30.38 13.62
C LEU A 400 3.53 31.34 14.80
N GLU A 401 3.02 30.91 15.95
CA GLU A 401 2.99 31.65 17.22
C GLU A 401 4.38 32.14 17.62
N LYS A 402 5.38 31.25 17.66
CA LYS A 402 6.78 31.63 17.94
C LYS A 402 7.35 32.67 16.97
N LYS A 403 6.92 32.65 15.70
CA LYS A 403 7.35 33.66 14.70
C LYS A 403 6.68 35.00 14.94
N MET A 404 5.40 35.00 15.33
CA MET A 404 4.65 36.21 15.69
C MET A 404 5.22 36.85 16.96
N GLU A 405 5.48 36.04 18.01
CA GLU A 405 6.15 36.48 19.23
C GLU A 405 7.52 37.09 18.95
N PHE A 406 8.32 36.45 18.09
CA PHE A 406 9.62 37.00 17.72
C PHE A 406 9.51 38.31 16.94
N LEU A 407 8.59 38.40 15.98
CA LEU A 407 8.36 39.60 15.17
C LEU A 407 7.93 40.80 16.04
N ILE A 408 6.98 40.59 16.94
CA ILE A 408 6.38 41.68 17.71
C ILE A 408 7.19 41.95 18.98
N GLY A 409 7.59 40.90 19.71
CA GLY A 409 8.29 41.05 20.98
C GLY A 409 9.77 41.39 20.83
N TYR A 410 10.49 40.69 19.95
CA TYR A 410 11.95 40.84 19.84
C TYR A 410 12.38 41.77 18.71
N MET A 411 11.72 41.69 17.56
CA MET A 411 11.99 42.61 16.45
C MET A 411 11.28 43.95 16.61
N GLU A 412 10.29 44.04 17.52
CA GLU A 412 9.46 45.23 17.79
C GLU A 412 8.83 45.79 16.50
N ARG A 413 8.28 44.89 15.67
CA ARG A 413 7.67 45.27 14.39
C ARG A 413 6.15 45.25 14.44
N ASP A 414 5.56 46.05 13.58
CA ASP A 414 4.12 46.12 13.42
C ASP A 414 3.57 44.83 12.78
N VAL A 415 2.43 44.36 13.28
CA VAL A 415 1.78 43.14 12.77
C VAL A 415 1.34 43.30 11.33
N GLY A 416 0.96 44.51 10.89
CA GLY A 416 0.53 44.81 9.52
C GLY A 416 1.61 44.53 8.47
N GLU A 417 2.88 44.47 8.86
CA GLU A 417 3.97 44.10 7.95
C GLU A 417 3.81 42.68 7.38
N ILE A 418 3.16 41.77 8.10
CA ILE A 418 2.90 40.42 7.59
C ILE A 418 1.82 40.42 6.50
N LEU A 419 0.92 41.41 6.46
CA LEU A 419 -0.06 41.55 5.38
C LEU A 419 0.60 41.99 4.06
N VAL A 420 1.70 42.72 4.17
CA VAL A 420 2.54 43.13 3.03
C VAL A 420 3.45 42.00 2.58
N PHE A 421 4.04 41.25 3.50
CA PHE A 421 4.94 40.12 3.19
C PHE A 421 4.62 38.84 3.98
N PRO A 422 3.52 38.12 3.63
CA PRO A 422 3.08 36.95 4.38
C PRO A 422 4.07 35.79 4.34
N ALA A 423 4.92 35.75 3.31
CA ALA A 423 5.98 34.75 3.16
C ALA A 423 7.00 34.77 4.31
N PHE A 424 7.08 35.85 5.10
CA PHE A 424 7.79 35.89 6.38
C PHE A 424 7.53 34.63 7.22
N LEU A 425 6.25 34.26 7.32
CA LEU A 425 5.77 33.14 8.14
C LEU A 425 6.19 31.76 7.59
N GLY A 426 6.65 31.71 6.34
CA GLY A 426 7.16 30.50 5.68
C GLY A 426 8.64 30.21 5.97
N TYR A 427 9.42 31.20 6.39
CA TYR A 427 10.85 31.00 6.65
C TYR A 427 11.10 30.30 8.00
N LYS A 428 12.23 29.60 8.10
CA LYS A 428 12.68 28.98 9.36
C LYS A 428 13.05 30.07 10.36
N LEU A 429 12.53 29.94 11.58
CA LEU A 429 12.69 30.96 12.63
C LEU A 429 14.17 31.13 13.00
N ASP A 430 14.84 30.08 13.45
CA ASP A 430 16.23 30.20 13.94
C ASP A 430 17.24 30.35 12.79
N ASP A 431 17.17 29.46 11.79
CA ASP A 431 18.15 29.41 10.70
C ASP A 431 18.16 30.66 9.80
N ARG A 432 17.00 31.30 9.58
CA ARG A 432 16.85 32.39 8.62
C ARG A 432 16.34 33.68 9.22
N ILE A 433 15.26 33.66 10.01
CA ILE A 433 14.68 34.90 10.53
C ILE A 433 15.60 35.53 11.59
N LYS A 434 15.88 34.80 12.68
CA LYS A 434 16.72 35.28 13.78
C LYS A 434 18.12 35.65 13.29
N LYS A 435 18.81 34.70 12.64
CA LYS A 435 20.19 34.89 12.17
C LYS A 435 20.35 36.13 11.31
N ARG A 436 19.46 36.35 10.34
CA ARG A 436 19.53 37.52 9.45
C ARG A 436 19.16 38.81 10.16
N TYR A 437 18.19 38.76 11.07
CA TYR A 437 17.83 39.92 11.87
C TYR A 437 19.00 40.37 12.75
N GLU A 438 19.67 39.47 13.48
CA GLU A 438 20.84 39.83 14.31
C GLU A 438 21.92 40.55 13.50
N ILE A 439 22.32 39.98 12.37
CA ILE A 439 23.37 40.54 11.49
C ILE A 439 23.01 41.95 11.02
N LYS A 440 21.76 42.17 10.60
CA LYS A 440 21.37 43.48 10.04
C LYS A 440 20.96 44.47 11.11
N ARG A 441 20.53 44.03 12.29
CA ARG A 441 20.27 44.91 13.43
C ARG A 441 21.54 45.65 13.84
N GLU A 442 22.68 44.96 13.84
CA GLU A 442 23.99 45.55 14.16
C GLU A 442 24.44 46.57 13.12
N VAL A 443 24.23 46.30 11.83
CA VAL A 443 24.76 47.13 10.73
C VAL A 443 23.80 48.26 10.30
N ARG A 444 22.49 48.03 10.30
CA ARG A 444 21.48 48.95 9.72
C ARG A 444 20.29 49.23 10.65
N GLY A 445 20.33 48.75 11.89
CA GLY A 445 19.22 48.90 12.83
C GLY A 445 17.94 48.18 12.39
N LYS A 446 16.78 48.67 12.85
CA LYS A 446 15.46 48.03 12.67
C LYS A 446 14.77 48.38 11.33
N GLY A 447 15.32 49.30 10.54
CA GLY A 447 14.62 49.90 9.39
C GLY A 447 14.51 49.05 8.11
N MET A 448 15.04 47.82 8.08
CA MET A 448 14.98 46.97 6.89
C MET A 448 13.64 46.23 6.78
N SER A 449 12.91 46.42 5.67
CA SER A 449 11.67 45.68 5.38
C SER A 449 11.87 44.15 5.44
N LEU A 450 10.87 43.41 5.91
CA LEU A 450 10.92 41.93 6.02
C LEU A 450 11.28 41.25 4.69
N ASN A 451 10.78 41.76 3.57
CA ASN A 451 11.10 41.24 2.24
C ASN A 451 12.61 41.34 1.97
N LYS A 452 13.20 42.54 2.05
CA LYS A 452 14.65 42.74 1.85
C LYS A 452 15.52 41.94 2.82
N LEU A 453 15.05 41.72 4.05
CA LEU A 453 15.77 40.92 5.03
C LEU A 453 15.81 39.44 4.64
N LEU A 454 14.71 38.90 4.11
CA LEU A 454 14.53 37.45 4.01
C LEU A 454 14.55 36.89 2.59
N SER A 455 14.20 37.63 1.55
CA SER A 455 14.04 37.08 0.19
C SER A 455 15.36 36.84 -0.55
N VAL A 456 16.42 37.60 -0.22
CA VAL A 456 17.75 37.44 -0.82
C VAL A 456 18.32 36.05 -0.55
N SER A 457 19.06 35.48 -1.51
CA SER A 457 19.78 34.22 -1.33
C SER A 457 20.82 34.34 -0.21
N THR A 458 21.25 33.21 0.35
CA THR A 458 22.29 33.18 1.39
C THR A 458 23.57 33.88 0.90
N ASP A 459 24.02 33.52 -0.31
CA ASP A 459 25.27 34.04 -0.91
C ASP A 459 25.25 35.55 -1.18
N ARG A 460 24.05 36.15 -1.35
CA ARG A 460 23.90 37.59 -1.56
C ARG A 460 23.63 38.36 -0.26
N PHE A 461 23.30 37.67 0.83
CA PHE A 461 22.89 38.31 2.08
C PHE A 461 24.07 38.60 3.01
N TYR A 462 24.94 37.60 3.14
CA TYR A 462 26.25 37.68 3.76
C TYR A 462 27.22 38.34 2.79
#